data_AF-A0A3R8RIC9-F1
#
_entry.id   AF-A0A3R8RIC9-F1
#
_cell.length_a   1.000
_cell.length_b   1.000
_cell.length_c   1.000
_cell.angle_alpha   90.00
_cell.angle_beta   90.00
_cell.angle_gamma   90.00
#
_symmetry.space_group_name_H-M   'P 1'
#
loop_
_entity.id
_entity.type
_entity.pdbx_description
1 polymer ?
#
loop_
_entity_poly.entity_id
_entity_poly.type
_entity_poly.pdbx_seq_one_letter_code
_entity_poly.pdbx_strand_id
1 'polypeptide(L)'
;MSIEKDSGGIGTKARAVGLAALRGLGLALVTLPGAVVGLVLALVSLALVPLGIGLITTPWVLTGVRVLADWRRVLAAQWGGVRIPSAYRPVAKDANPWTRTFGMLRDPATWRDLRWLPVDMTAGFVTALSAAVVVLYPLEGLAVAAGLWRPLSSSGGYWYGFVRVADQSSALAAGALGLALLALAPLAPRLLSVHFRLTRAVLGAGQGELAERVRVLTESRRDAVDTSAAELRRIERDLHDGAQARLVAMGMDLGTIEVLLDKDPEQAKKLLAQARQSSVDALTELRDLVRGIHPPVLAERGLGDAVRALALRMPVPTEVNVDLPVRADAPVESAAYFAVSEALTNAVKHAGADRIWIDLHHVREREG
;
A
#
# COMPACT_ATOMS: atom_id res chain seq x y z
N MET A 1 -22.86 39.13 3.42
CA MET A 1 -23.44 38.06 2.59
C MET A 1 -23.00 38.29 1.15
N SER A 2 -21.74 37.95 0.85
CA SER A 2 -21.17 38.10 -0.49
C SER A 2 -21.36 36.78 -1.21
N ILE A 3 -22.17 36.80 -2.28
CA ILE A 3 -22.33 35.67 -3.19
C ILE A 3 -21.04 35.60 -4.00
N GLU A 4 -20.18 34.66 -3.62
CA GLU A 4 -19.00 34.27 -4.38
C GLU A 4 -19.49 33.61 -5.68
N LYS A 5 -19.47 34.40 -6.75
CA LYS A 5 -19.92 34.01 -8.09
C LYS A 5 -18.84 33.11 -8.67
N ASP A 6 -19.06 31.80 -8.55
CA ASP A 6 -18.25 30.71 -9.11
C ASP A 6 -17.97 30.92 -10.61
N SER A 7 -16.88 31.63 -10.92
CA SER A 7 -16.44 31.98 -12.27
C SER A 7 -15.62 30.87 -12.93
N GLY A 8 -15.68 29.63 -12.42
CA GLY A 8 -15.23 28.41 -13.12
C GLY A 8 -16.16 27.98 -14.26
N GLY A 9 -16.87 28.92 -14.89
CA GLY A 9 -18.29 28.75 -15.24
C GLY A 9 -18.64 27.94 -16.49
N ILE A 10 -17.82 27.96 -17.56
CA ILE A 10 -18.18 27.33 -18.86
C ILE A 10 -16.98 26.62 -19.51
N GLY A 11 -15.82 27.29 -19.61
CA GLY A 11 -14.63 26.71 -20.24
C GLY A 11 -14.11 25.44 -19.56
N THR A 12 -14.14 25.40 -18.23
CA THR A 12 -13.78 24.24 -17.40
C THR A 12 -14.74 23.07 -17.60
N LYS A 13 -16.05 23.34 -17.72
CA LYS A 13 -17.07 22.31 -17.98
C LYS A 13 -16.93 21.74 -19.40
N ALA A 14 -16.76 22.60 -20.39
CA ALA A 14 -16.52 22.19 -21.78
C ALA A 14 -15.24 21.34 -21.90
N ARG A 15 -14.16 21.74 -21.22
CA ARG A 15 -12.91 20.97 -21.16
C ARG A 15 -13.11 19.60 -20.51
N ALA A 16 -13.86 19.53 -19.41
CA ALA A 16 -14.16 18.26 -18.74
C ALA A 16 -14.98 17.31 -19.64
N VAL A 17 -15.97 17.83 -20.37
CA VAL A 17 -16.76 17.07 -21.35
C VAL A 17 -15.88 16.54 -22.48
N GLY A 18 -15.05 17.40 -23.09
CA GLY A 18 -14.14 17.01 -24.16
C GLY A 18 -13.11 15.96 -23.71
N LEU A 19 -12.53 16.14 -22.53
CA LEU A 19 -11.61 15.15 -21.94
C LEU A 19 -12.31 13.82 -21.65
N ALA A 20 -13.56 13.83 -21.15
CA ALA A 20 -14.31 12.62 -20.90
C ALA A 20 -14.62 11.85 -22.20
N ALA A 21 -14.96 12.56 -23.28
CA ALA A 21 -15.19 11.96 -24.59
C ALA A 21 -13.91 11.33 -25.17
N LEU A 22 -12.79 12.06 -25.13
CA LEU A 22 -11.49 11.54 -25.60
C LEU A 22 -11.03 10.34 -24.79
N ARG A 23 -11.15 10.40 -23.46
CA ARG A 23 -10.84 9.27 -22.58
C ARG A 23 -11.75 8.08 -22.84
N GLY A 24 -13.06 8.30 -22.99
CA GLY A 24 -14.04 7.26 -23.30
C GLY A 24 -13.74 6.56 -24.62
N LEU A 25 -13.42 7.32 -25.67
CA LEU A 25 -13.04 6.78 -26.97
C LEU A 25 -11.74 5.97 -26.90
N GLY A 26 -10.70 6.55 -26.28
CA GLY A 26 -9.42 5.87 -26.10
C GLY A 26 -9.56 4.59 -25.28
N LEU A 27 -10.40 4.60 -24.24
CA LEU A 27 -10.72 3.40 -23.49
C LEU A 27 -11.45 2.37 -24.35
N ALA A 28 -12.49 2.74 -25.08
CA ALA A 28 -13.25 1.81 -25.91
C ALA A 28 -12.36 1.10 -26.96
N LEU A 29 -11.42 1.84 -27.57
CA LEU A 29 -10.46 1.29 -28.53
C LEU A 29 -9.48 0.30 -27.91
N VAL A 30 -9.13 0.47 -26.64
CA VAL A 30 -8.17 -0.40 -25.92
C VAL A 30 -8.87 -1.54 -25.18
N THR A 31 -10.05 -1.31 -24.60
CA THR A 31 -10.79 -2.29 -23.78
C THR A 31 -11.14 -3.52 -24.58
N LEU A 32 -11.71 -3.34 -25.78
CA LEU A 32 -12.20 -4.46 -26.57
C LEU A 32 -11.08 -5.41 -27.00
N PRO A 33 -10.00 -4.97 -27.70
CA PRO A 33 -8.93 -5.88 -28.08
C PRO A 33 -8.19 -6.42 -26.85
N GLY A 34 -7.92 -5.60 -25.83
CA GLY A 34 -7.22 -6.03 -24.62
C GLY A 34 -7.99 -7.12 -23.86
N ALA A 35 -9.31 -6.94 -23.68
CA ALA A 35 -10.15 -7.90 -22.98
C ALA A 35 -10.35 -9.19 -23.79
N VAL A 36 -10.53 -9.09 -25.11
CA VAL A 36 -10.66 -10.26 -26.00
C VAL A 36 -9.37 -11.07 -26.02
N VAL A 37 -8.22 -10.43 -26.25
CA VAL A 37 -6.92 -11.10 -26.25
C VAL A 37 -6.63 -11.73 -24.89
N GLY A 38 -6.85 -10.98 -23.80
CA GLY A 38 -6.67 -11.48 -22.45
C GLY A 38 -7.54 -12.70 -22.14
N LEU A 39 -8.81 -12.68 -22.54
CA LEU A 39 -9.74 -13.79 -22.30
C LEU A 39 -9.37 -15.01 -23.13
N VAL A 40 -9.13 -14.84 -24.44
CA VAL A 40 -8.77 -15.92 -25.34
C VAL A 40 -7.48 -16.60 -24.88
N LEU A 41 -6.43 -15.82 -24.59
CA LEU A 41 -5.17 -16.38 -24.10
C LEU A 41 -5.34 -17.11 -22.77
N ALA A 42 -6.15 -16.57 -21.85
CA ALA A 42 -6.40 -17.22 -20.55
C ALA A 42 -7.15 -18.55 -20.71
N LEU A 43 -8.19 -18.57 -21.53
CA LEU A 43 -8.97 -19.79 -21.80
C LEU A 43 -8.11 -20.85 -22.50
N VAL A 44 -7.35 -20.46 -23.53
CA VAL A 44 -6.44 -21.36 -24.25
C VAL A 44 -5.36 -21.91 -23.31
N SER A 45 -4.73 -21.04 -22.51
CA SER A 45 -3.68 -21.48 -21.59
C SER A 45 -4.22 -22.43 -20.51
N LEU A 46 -5.41 -22.15 -19.97
CA LEU A 46 -6.05 -23.01 -18.98
C LEU A 46 -6.46 -24.37 -19.58
N ALA A 47 -6.98 -24.37 -20.81
CA ALA A 47 -7.34 -25.60 -21.54
C ALA A 47 -6.12 -26.49 -21.84
N LEU A 48 -4.93 -25.89 -21.95
CA LEU A 48 -3.67 -26.60 -22.18
C LEU A 48 -2.99 -27.11 -20.89
N VAL A 49 -3.55 -26.83 -19.70
CA VAL A 49 -2.98 -27.31 -18.42
C VAL A 49 -2.89 -28.84 -18.35
N PRO A 50 -3.90 -29.63 -18.76
CA PRO A 50 -3.81 -31.10 -18.77
C PRO A 50 -2.70 -31.64 -19.68
N LEU A 51 -2.33 -30.90 -20.72
CA LEU A 51 -1.25 -31.25 -21.65
C LEU A 51 0.14 -30.80 -21.14
N GLY A 52 0.22 -30.19 -19.95
CA GLY A 52 1.46 -29.65 -19.36
C GLY A 52 1.90 -28.30 -19.92
N ILE A 53 1.58 -27.97 -21.18
CA ILE A 53 1.89 -26.67 -21.81
C ILE A 53 1.26 -25.49 -21.05
N GLY A 54 0.05 -25.70 -20.50
CA GLY A 54 -0.64 -24.70 -19.68
C GLY A 54 0.14 -24.31 -18.42
N LEU A 55 0.90 -25.22 -17.80
CA LEU A 55 1.67 -24.94 -16.59
C LEU A 55 2.77 -23.90 -16.80
N ILE A 56 3.30 -23.81 -18.02
CA ILE A 56 4.32 -22.81 -18.38
C ILE A 56 3.65 -21.52 -18.82
N THR A 57 2.58 -21.60 -19.63
CA THR A 57 1.94 -20.43 -20.23
C THR A 57 1.03 -19.66 -19.26
N THR A 58 0.33 -20.35 -18.36
CA THR A 58 -0.69 -19.76 -17.47
C THR A 58 -0.12 -18.67 -16.57
N PRO A 59 1.05 -18.83 -15.92
CA PRO A 59 1.63 -17.76 -15.11
C PRO A 59 1.88 -16.47 -15.89
N TRP A 60 2.34 -16.56 -17.13
CA TRP A 60 2.60 -15.39 -17.98
C TRP A 60 1.31 -14.72 -18.40
N VAL A 61 0.34 -15.50 -18.86
CA VAL A 61 -0.97 -14.99 -19.29
C VAL A 61 -1.71 -14.34 -18.12
N LEU A 62 -1.76 -14.99 -16.96
CA LEU A 62 -2.39 -14.42 -15.77
C LEU A 62 -1.66 -13.17 -15.28
N THR A 63 -0.32 -13.13 -15.38
CA THR A 63 0.43 -11.90 -15.07
C THR A 63 0.07 -10.77 -16.05
N GLY A 64 -0.08 -11.06 -17.34
CA GLY A 64 -0.57 -10.09 -18.33
C GLY A 64 -1.96 -9.56 -18.02
N VAL A 65 -2.89 -10.45 -17.62
CA VAL A 65 -4.24 -10.06 -17.18
C VAL A 65 -4.18 -9.20 -15.92
N ARG A 66 -3.31 -9.52 -14.94
CA ARG A 66 -3.09 -8.70 -13.74
C ARG A 66 -2.58 -7.30 -14.10
N VAL A 67 -1.61 -7.20 -15.01
CA VAL A 67 -1.09 -5.90 -15.51
C VAL A 67 -2.19 -5.08 -16.15
N LEU A 68 -3.03 -5.70 -17.00
CA LEU A 68 -4.18 -5.03 -17.61
C LEU A 68 -5.19 -4.54 -16.56
N ALA A 69 -5.47 -5.37 -15.55
CA ALA A 69 -6.36 -5.01 -14.45
C ALA A 69 -5.78 -3.88 -13.59
N ASP A 70 -4.49 -3.93 -13.23
CA ASP A 70 -3.81 -2.88 -12.46
C ASP A 70 -3.74 -1.56 -13.22
N TRP A 71 -3.44 -1.59 -14.53
CA TRP A 71 -3.53 -0.41 -15.38
C TRP A 71 -4.95 0.18 -15.34
N ARG A 72 -5.99 -0.66 -15.38
CA ARG A 72 -7.39 -0.21 -15.24
C ARG A 72 -7.67 0.42 -13.87
N ARG A 73 -7.15 -0.16 -12.79
CA ARG A 73 -7.28 0.38 -11.41
C ARG A 73 -6.66 1.77 -11.30
N VAL A 74 -5.49 1.98 -11.92
CA VAL A 74 -4.82 3.30 -11.97
C VAL A 74 -5.66 4.33 -12.72
N LEU A 75 -6.20 3.96 -13.90
CA LEU A 75 -7.07 4.86 -14.66
C LEU A 75 -8.36 5.20 -13.90
N ALA A 76 -8.97 4.22 -13.22
CA ALA A 76 -10.15 4.45 -12.40
C ALA A 76 -9.90 5.46 -11.27
N ALA A 77 -8.72 5.39 -10.63
CA ALA A 77 -8.32 6.34 -9.60
C ALA A 77 -8.02 7.74 -10.19
N GLN A 78 -7.21 7.81 -11.25
CA GLN A 78 -6.77 9.09 -11.82
C GLN A 78 -7.86 9.85 -12.56
N TRP A 79 -8.72 9.15 -13.31
CA TRP A 79 -9.71 9.78 -14.19
C TRP A 79 -11.12 9.78 -13.60
N GLY A 80 -11.44 8.80 -12.76
CA GLY A 80 -12.76 8.64 -12.13
C GLY A 80 -12.81 8.88 -10.63
N GLY A 81 -11.67 9.04 -9.95
CA GLY A 81 -11.60 9.12 -8.49
C GLY A 81 -12.02 7.82 -7.79
N VAL A 82 -12.15 6.71 -8.51
CA VAL A 82 -12.63 5.43 -7.99
C VAL A 82 -11.43 4.57 -7.62
N ARG A 83 -11.15 4.43 -6.31
CA ARG A 83 -10.10 3.54 -5.81
C ARG A 83 -10.58 2.10 -5.80
N ILE A 84 -9.80 1.22 -6.45
CA ILE A 84 -10.03 -0.22 -6.50
C ILE A 84 -8.78 -0.90 -5.92
N PRO A 85 -8.86 -1.54 -4.74
CA PRO A 85 -7.70 -2.15 -4.10
C PRO A 85 -7.20 -3.36 -4.90
N SER A 86 -5.88 -3.46 -5.06
CA SER A 86 -5.20 -4.67 -5.55
C SER A 86 -4.93 -5.58 -4.37
N ALA A 87 -5.28 -6.85 -4.52
CA ALA A 87 -5.40 -7.79 -3.41
C ALA A 87 -4.85 -9.18 -3.80
N TYR A 88 -3.77 -9.23 -4.56
CA TYR A 88 -3.16 -10.51 -4.96
C TYR A 88 -2.40 -11.18 -3.82
N ARG A 89 -2.40 -12.50 -3.80
CA ARG A 89 -1.52 -13.26 -2.91
C ARG A 89 -0.08 -13.24 -3.45
N PRO A 90 0.94 -13.05 -2.59
CA PRO A 90 2.33 -13.11 -3.02
C PRO A 90 2.65 -14.54 -3.49
N VAL A 91 3.35 -14.63 -4.62
CA VAL A 91 3.86 -15.90 -5.13
C VAL A 91 5.37 -15.87 -4.99
N ALA A 92 5.96 -16.92 -4.42
CA ALA A 92 7.41 -17.01 -4.27
C ALA A 92 8.12 -16.90 -5.62
N LYS A 93 9.21 -16.13 -5.68
CA LYS A 93 9.95 -15.88 -6.93
C LYS A 93 10.56 -17.14 -7.53
N ASP A 94 10.95 -18.08 -6.67
CA ASP A 94 11.65 -19.33 -7.03
C ASP A 94 10.68 -20.52 -7.15
N ALA A 95 9.37 -20.26 -7.15
CA ALA A 95 8.35 -21.29 -7.27
C ALA A 95 8.44 -21.96 -8.65
N ASN A 96 8.46 -23.29 -8.66
CA ASN A 96 8.37 -24.06 -9.91
C ASN A 96 7.04 -23.76 -10.67
N PRO A 97 6.97 -24.02 -11.99
CA PRO A 97 5.79 -23.68 -12.79
C PRO A 97 4.47 -24.27 -12.25
N TRP A 98 4.53 -25.46 -11.66
CA TRP A 98 3.37 -26.12 -11.03
C TRP A 98 2.84 -25.33 -9.83
N THR A 99 3.68 -25.09 -8.82
CA THR A 99 3.32 -24.36 -7.60
C THR A 99 2.88 -22.93 -7.91
N ARG A 100 3.52 -22.27 -8.89
CA ARG A 100 3.15 -20.95 -9.37
C ARG A 100 1.77 -20.94 -10.02
N THR A 101 1.50 -21.88 -10.93
CA THR A 101 0.22 -21.98 -11.64
C THR A 101 -0.93 -22.25 -10.67
N PHE A 102 -0.82 -23.31 -9.86
CA PHE A 102 -1.89 -23.64 -8.90
C PHE A 102 -2.01 -22.62 -7.77
N GLY A 103 -0.91 -21.95 -7.38
CA GLY A 103 -0.94 -20.83 -6.45
C GLY A 103 -1.76 -19.65 -7.00
N MET A 104 -1.55 -19.28 -8.27
CA MET A 104 -2.31 -18.24 -8.94
C MET A 104 -3.78 -18.61 -9.17
N LEU A 105 -4.08 -19.87 -9.52
CA LEU A 105 -5.45 -20.35 -9.72
C LEU A 105 -6.23 -20.48 -8.41
N ARG A 106 -5.55 -20.65 -7.27
CA ARG A 106 -6.19 -20.63 -5.94
C ARG A 106 -6.44 -19.22 -5.41
N ASP A 107 -5.88 -18.19 -6.05
CA ASP A 107 -6.10 -16.81 -5.65
C ASP A 107 -7.49 -16.31 -6.12
N PRO A 108 -8.39 -15.91 -5.20
CA PRO A 108 -9.70 -15.36 -5.57
C PRO A 108 -9.61 -14.13 -6.48
N ALA A 109 -8.53 -13.34 -6.39
CA ALA A 109 -8.32 -12.18 -7.24
C ALA A 109 -8.17 -12.56 -8.72
N THR A 110 -7.52 -13.70 -9.03
CA THR A 110 -7.37 -14.21 -10.39
C THR A 110 -8.73 -14.45 -11.06
N TRP A 111 -9.68 -15.06 -10.33
CA TRP A 111 -11.02 -15.33 -10.85
C TRP A 111 -11.90 -14.08 -10.96
N ARG A 112 -11.61 -13.03 -10.18
CA ARG A 112 -12.24 -11.71 -10.41
C ARG A 112 -11.75 -11.08 -11.70
N ASP A 113 -10.44 -11.09 -11.94
CA ASP A 113 -9.89 -10.51 -13.16
C ASP A 113 -10.39 -11.25 -14.41
N LEU A 114 -10.46 -12.59 -14.36
CA LEU A 114 -11.00 -13.39 -15.47
C LEU A 114 -12.49 -13.14 -15.72
N ARG A 115 -13.31 -12.96 -14.68
CA ARG A 115 -14.72 -12.57 -14.81
C ARG A 115 -14.91 -11.13 -15.25
N TRP A 116 -13.94 -10.26 -14.97
CA TRP A 116 -13.97 -8.87 -15.40
C TRP A 116 -13.78 -8.75 -16.91
N LEU A 117 -12.93 -9.56 -17.55
CA LEU A 117 -12.71 -9.51 -19.01
C LEU A 117 -14.00 -9.56 -19.87
N PRO A 118 -14.92 -10.54 -19.70
CA PRO A 118 -16.17 -10.57 -20.47
C PRO A 118 -17.11 -9.40 -20.15
N VAL A 119 -17.07 -8.88 -18.92
CA VAL A 119 -17.84 -7.69 -18.54
C VAL A 119 -17.24 -6.43 -19.15
N ASP A 120 -15.91 -6.34 -19.23
CA ASP A 120 -15.18 -5.20 -19.79
C ASP A 120 -15.35 -5.12 -21.31
N MET A 121 -15.31 -6.26 -22.01
CA MET A 121 -15.52 -6.28 -23.48
C MET A 121 -16.97 -5.92 -23.87
N THR A 122 -17.94 -6.14 -22.99
CA THR A 122 -19.36 -5.84 -23.26
C THR A 122 -19.79 -4.52 -22.61
N ALA A 123 -20.17 -4.56 -21.34
CA ALA A 123 -20.66 -3.40 -20.61
C ALA A 123 -19.57 -2.33 -20.43
N GLY A 124 -18.31 -2.73 -20.24
CA GLY A 124 -17.17 -1.80 -20.19
C GLY A 124 -16.99 -1.02 -21.49
N PHE A 125 -17.01 -1.71 -22.63
CA PHE A 125 -16.94 -1.11 -23.97
C PHE A 125 -18.11 -0.16 -24.22
N VAL A 126 -19.36 -0.60 -23.97
CA VAL A 126 -20.56 0.22 -24.19
C VAL A 126 -20.54 1.47 -23.32
N THR A 127 -20.21 1.34 -22.02
CA THR A 127 -20.15 2.49 -21.11
C THR A 127 -19.02 3.46 -21.47
N ALA A 128 -17.84 2.98 -21.87
CA ALA A 128 -16.73 3.82 -22.32
C ALA A 128 -17.07 4.55 -23.63
N LEU A 129 -17.62 3.83 -24.61
CA LEU A 129 -18.01 4.38 -25.91
C LEU A 129 -19.13 5.41 -25.78
N SER A 130 -20.10 5.18 -24.88
CA SER A 130 -21.23 6.11 -24.67
C SER A 130 -20.77 7.52 -24.28
N ALA A 131 -19.68 7.64 -23.49
CA ALA A 131 -19.12 8.93 -23.11
C ALA A 131 -18.54 9.70 -24.32
N ALA A 132 -18.04 8.99 -25.34
CA ALA A 132 -17.58 9.58 -26.58
C ALA A 132 -18.74 9.90 -27.53
N VAL A 133 -19.69 8.96 -27.69
CA VAL A 133 -20.83 9.08 -28.61
C VAL A 133 -21.69 10.29 -28.28
N VAL A 134 -21.96 10.56 -27.00
CA VAL A 134 -22.78 11.70 -26.57
C VAL A 134 -22.17 13.07 -26.94
N VAL A 135 -20.90 13.11 -27.34
CA VAL A 135 -20.20 14.32 -27.79
C VAL A 135 -19.92 14.28 -29.28
N LEU A 136 -19.34 13.19 -29.79
CA LEU A 136 -18.86 13.10 -31.17
C LEU A 136 -20.02 12.97 -32.18
N TYR A 137 -21.06 12.20 -31.85
CA TYR A 137 -22.19 11.98 -32.75
C TYR A 137 -23.02 13.24 -33.01
N PRO A 138 -23.29 14.11 -32.02
CA PRO A 138 -23.84 15.45 -32.27
C PRO A 138 -23.02 16.33 -33.22
N LEU A 139 -21.68 16.28 -33.11
CA LEU A 139 -20.78 17.08 -33.95
C LEU A 139 -20.81 16.62 -35.41
N GLU A 140 -20.98 15.32 -35.66
CA GLU A 140 -21.22 14.79 -37.00
C GLU A 140 -22.49 15.41 -37.62
N GLY A 141 -23.58 15.55 -36.86
CA GLY A 141 -24.81 16.19 -37.34
C GLY A 141 -24.61 17.65 -37.77
N LEU A 142 -23.79 18.40 -37.03
CA LEU A 142 -23.38 19.75 -37.40
C LEU A 142 -22.52 19.78 -38.67
N ALA A 143 -21.57 18.85 -38.79
CA ALA A 143 -20.74 18.71 -39.98
C ALA A 143 -21.57 18.31 -41.21
N VAL A 144 -22.56 17.44 -41.02
CA VAL A 144 -23.58 17.09 -42.02
C VAL A 144 -24.33 18.34 -42.45
N ALA A 145 -24.85 19.15 -41.54
CA ALA A 145 -25.48 20.43 -41.91
C ALA A 145 -24.55 21.36 -42.71
N ALA A 146 -23.25 21.34 -42.42
CA ALA A 146 -22.22 22.09 -43.15
C ALA A 146 -21.82 21.51 -44.52
N GLY A 147 -22.39 20.37 -44.92
CA GLY A 147 -22.21 19.79 -46.26
C GLY A 147 -21.42 18.47 -46.31
N LEU A 148 -21.06 17.88 -45.16
CA LEU A 148 -20.35 16.58 -45.10
C LEU A 148 -21.15 15.44 -45.77
N TRP A 149 -22.48 15.58 -45.89
CA TRP A 149 -23.34 14.61 -46.59
C TRP A 149 -23.05 14.48 -48.08
N ARG A 150 -22.51 15.51 -48.75
CA ARG A 150 -22.30 15.50 -50.20
C ARG A 150 -21.38 14.35 -50.66
N PRO A 151 -20.17 14.19 -50.10
CA PRO A 151 -19.32 13.04 -50.43
C PRO A 151 -19.89 11.70 -49.92
N LEU A 152 -20.52 11.69 -48.74
CA LEU A 152 -21.08 10.48 -48.11
C LEU A 152 -22.30 9.93 -48.85
N SER A 153 -23.05 10.79 -49.55
CA SER A 153 -24.29 10.43 -50.25
C SER A 153 -24.05 9.70 -51.58
N SER A 154 -22.81 9.68 -52.07
CA SER A 154 -22.40 9.03 -53.33
C SER A 154 -22.69 7.53 -53.40
N SER A 155 -22.94 6.87 -52.26
CA SER A 155 -23.16 5.42 -52.14
C SER A 155 -24.60 5.00 -51.79
N GLY A 156 -25.60 5.86 -51.96
CA GLY A 156 -27.03 5.49 -51.76
C GLY A 156 -27.82 6.32 -50.74
N GLY A 157 -27.37 7.56 -50.47
CA GLY A 157 -27.97 8.44 -49.47
C GLY A 157 -27.42 8.23 -48.07
N TYR A 158 -27.43 9.28 -47.25
CA TYR A 158 -26.84 9.28 -45.91
C TYR A 158 -27.93 9.46 -44.84
N TRP A 159 -27.86 8.70 -43.76
CA TRP A 159 -28.81 8.79 -42.64
C TRP A 159 -28.14 9.32 -41.39
N TYR A 160 -28.72 10.37 -40.81
CA TYR A 160 -28.35 10.86 -39.49
C TYR A 160 -29.45 10.51 -38.50
N GLY A 161 -29.24 9.42 -37.75
CA GLY A 161 -30.24 8.88 -36.83
C GLY A 161 -31.45 8.38 -37.62
N PHE A 162 -32.55 9.12 -37.56
CA PHE A 162 -33.78 8.85 -38.31
C PHE A 162 -34.04 9.86 -39.45
N VAL A 163 -33.13 10.81 -39.67
CA VAL A 163 -33.23 11.81 -40.74
C VAL A 163 -32.49 11.31 -41.98
N ARG A 164 -33.22 11.09 -43.07
CA ARG A 164 -32.61 10.80 -44.38
C ARG A 164 -32.13 12.10 -45.01
N VAL A 165 -30.82 12.21 -45.25
CA VAL A 165 -30.21 13.40 -45.84
C VAL A 165 -30.12 13.22 -47.35
N ALA A 166 -30.92 13.99 -48.07
CA ALA A 166 -30.97 14.00 -49.55
C ALA A 166 -30.62 15.38 -50.12
N ASP A 167 -30.89 16.45 -49.37
CA ASP A 167 -30.70 17.83 -49.76
C ASP A 167 -30.32 18.72 -48.57
N GLN A 168 -30.04 19.99 -48.82
CA GLN A 168 -29.58 20.93 -47.80
C GLN A 168 -30.58 21.14 -46.65
N SER A 169 -31.90 21.09 -46.91
CA SER A 169 -32.92 21.24 -45.86
C SER A 169 -32.93 20.06 -44.90
N SER A 170 -32.85 18.83 -45.44
CA SER A 170 -32.71 17.60 -44.64
C SER A 170 -31.38 17.56 -43.86
N ALA A 171 -30.31 18.13 -44.41
CA ALA A 171 -29.03 18.28 -43.72
C ALA A 171 -29.11 19.28 -42.55
N LEU A 172 -29.83 20.39 -42.72
CA LEU A 172 -30.10 21.33 -41.61
C LEU A 172 -30.95 20.69 -40.51
N ALA A 173 -31.92 19.85 -40.87
CA ALA A 173 -32.70 19.07 -39.90
C ALA A 173 -31.82 18.09 -39.11
N ALA A 174 -30.85 17.43 -39.76
CA ALA A 174 -29.84 16.61 -39.09
C ALA A 174 -28.95 17.45 -38.15
N GLY A 175 -28.55 18.65 -38.56
CA GLY A 175 -27.84 19.61 -37.69
C GLY A 175 -28.64 20.06 -36.48
N ALA A 176 -29.93 20.33 -36.64
CA ALA A 176 -30.83 20.68 -35.53
C ALA A 176 -30.97 19.52 -34.54
N LEU A 177 -31.10 18.28 -35.04
CA LEU A 177 -31.07 17.08 -34.21
C LEU A 177 -29.72 16.93 -33.48
N GLY A 178 -28.61 17.16 -34.18
CA GLY A 178 -27.27 17.18 -33.60
C GLY A 178 -27.14 18.20 -32.46
N LEU A 179 -27.62 19.43 -32.65
CA LEU A 179 -27.67 20.45 -31.60
C LEU A 179 -28.51 20.02 -30.40
N ALA A 180 -29.68 19.41 -30.65
CA ALA A 180 -30.53 18.89 -29.58
C ALA A 180 -29.82 17.76 -28.79
N LEU A 181 -29.13 16.85 -29.47
CA LEU A 181 -28.35 15.79 -28.84
C LEU A 181 -27.11 16.32 -28.10
N LEU A 182 -26.49 17.41 -28.58
CA LEU A 182 -25.35 18.05 -27.91
C LEU A 182 -25.71 18.57 -26.51
N ALA A 183 -26.99 18.83 -26.23
CA ALA A 183 -27.47 19.16 -24.89
C ALA A 183 -27.21 18.03 -23.87
N LEU A 184 -26.98 16.79 -24.32
CA LEU A 184 -26.61 15.65 -23.48
C LEU A 184 -25.10 15.56 -23.22
N ALA A 185 -24.25 16.34 -23.89
CA ALA A 185 -22.81 16.31 -23.72
C ALA A 185 -22.31 16.44 -22.26
N PRO A 186 -22.98 17.22 -21.36
CA PRO A 186 -22.64 17.24 -19.94
C PRO A 186 -22.78 15.90 -19.20
N LEU A 187 -23.42 14.88 -19.79
CA LEU A 187 -23.46 13.53 -19.25
C LEU A 187 -22.15 12.75 -19.47
N ALA A 188 -21.27 13.16 -20.38
CA ALA A 188 -20.06 12.41 -20.73
C ALA A 188 -19.18 12.06 -19.50
N PRO A 189 -18.87 12.98 -18.56
CA PRO A 189 -18.11 12.65 -17.35
C PRO A 189 -18.84 11.67 -16.42
N ARG A 190 -20.18 11.73 -16.37
CA ARG A 190 -20.99 10.80 -15.58
C ARG A 190 -20.99 9.39 -16.18
N LEU A 191 -21.11 9.27 -17.50
CA LEU A 191 -21.01 8.00 -18.22
C LEU A 191 -19.64 7.35 -18.00
N LEU A 192 -18.57 8.15 -18.06
CA LEU A 192 -17.22 7.68 -17.75
C LEU A 192 -17.08 7.25 -16.28
N SER A 193 -17.73 7.95 -15.35
CA SER A 193 -17.77 7.55 -13.94
C SER A 193 -18.53 6.23 -13.74
N VAL A 194 -19.61 6.00 -14.49
CA VAL A 194 -20.36 4.73 -14.47
C VAL A 194 -19.47 3.58 -14.95
N HIS A 195 -18.68 3.77 -16.01
CA HIS A 195 -17.69 2.79 -16.46
C HIS A 195 -16.76 2.36 -15.32
N PHE A 196 -16.16 3.31 -14.60
CA PHE A 196 -15.25 2.98 -13.49
C PHE A 196 -15.94 2.37 -12.26
N ARG A 197 -17.20 2.73 -11.99
CA ARG A 197 -18.01 2.08 -10.94
C ARG A 197 -18.32 0.63 -11.29
N LEU A 198 -18.64 0.36 -12.56
CA LEU A 198 -18.83 -1.00 -13.07
C LEU A 198 -17.54 -1.81 -12.96
N THR A 199 -16.39 -1.24 -13.34
CA THR A 199 -15.08 -1.87 -13.11
C THR A 199 -14.86 -2.20 -11.63
N ARG A 200 -15.14 -1.25 -10.72
CA ARG A 200 -15.01 -1.47 -9.27
C ARG A 200 -15.93 -2.57 -8.75
N ALA A 201 -17.16 -2.66 -9.27
CA ALA A 201 -18.11 -3.69 -8.85
C ALA A 201 -17.62 -5.11 -9.16
N VAL A 202 -16.85 -5.28 -10.24
CA VAL A 202 -16.34 -6.60 -10.65
C VAL A 202 -14.93 -6.90 -10.11
N LEU A 203 -14.02 -5.92 -10.19
CA LEU A 203 -12.63 -6.08 -9.74
C LEU A 203 -12.45 -5.88 -8.22
N GLY A 204 -13.38 -5.19 -7.56
CA GLY A 204 -13.30 -4.91 -6.13
C GLY A 204 -13.34 -6.18 -5.30
N ALA A 205 -12.49 -6.24 -4.26
CA ALA A 205 -12.63 -7.25 -3.24
C ALA A 205 -13.95 -7.05 -2.48
N GLY A 206 -14.67 -8.15 -2.23
CA GLY A 206 -15.89 -8.12 -1.42
C GLY A 206 -15.56 -7.68 0.01
N GLN A 207 -16.52 -7.05 0.70
CA GLN A 207 -16.30 -6.60 2.08
C GLN A 207 -15.86 -7.73 3.02
N GLY A 208 -16.33 -8.96 2.78
CA GLY A 208 -15.90 -10.14 3.53
C GLY A 208 -14.41 -10.47 3.40
N GLU A 209 -13.80 -10.29 2.23
CA GLU A 209 -12.36 -10.54 2.05
C GLU A 209 -11.50 -9.45 2.71
N LEU A 210 -11.99 -8.20 2.67
CA LEU A 210 -11.34 -7.09 3.36
C LEU A 210 -11.40 -7.30 4.88
N ALA A 211 -12.57 -7.66 5.40
CA ALA A 211 -12.78 -7.98 6.80
C ALA A 211 -11.92 -9.17 7.25
N GLU A 212 -11.82 -10.21 6.42
CA GLU A 212 -10.98 -11.37 6.71
C GLU A 212 -9.49 -11.00 6.75
N ARG A 213 -9.01 -10.14 5.85
CA ARG A 213 -7.63 -9.64 5.92
C ARG A 213 -7.38 -8.82 7.17
N VAL A 214 -8.31 -7.94 7.52
CA VAL A 214 -8.22 -7.17 8.77
C VAL A 214 -8.20 -8.12 9.97
N ARG A 215 -9.02 -9.18 9.97
CA ARG A 215 -9.02 -10.21 11.02
C ARG A 215 -7.67 -10.91 11.11
N VAL A 216 -7.17 -11.47 10.00
CA VAL A 216 -5.87 -12.17 9.94
C VAL A 216 -4.72 -11.25 10.37
N LEU A 217 -4.70 -9.99 9.93
CA LEU A 217 -3.70 -9.01 10.34
C LEU A 217 -3.80 -8.68 11.83
N THR A 218 -5.03 -8.58 12.35
CA THR A 218 -5.26 -8.29 13.78
C THR A 218 -4.85 -9.48 14.64
N GLU A 219 -5.16 -10.71 14.23
CA GLU A 219 -4.73 -11.94 14.90
C GLU A 219 -3.21 -12.08 14.88
N SER A 220 -2.57 -11.97 13.72
CA SER A 220 -1.11 -12.03 13.61
C SER A 220 -0.41 -10.95 14.44
N ARG A 221 -0.96 -9.73 14.51
CA ARG A 221 -0.43 -8.66 15.36
C ARG A 221 -0.60 -8.99 16.85
N ARG A 222 -1.74 -9.57 17.24
CA ARG A 222 -1.97 -10.01 18.63
C ARG A 222 -0.98 -11.11 19.01
N ASP A 223 -0.81 -12.13 18.17
CA ASP A 223 0.13 -13.23 18.42
C ASP A 223 1.57 -12.72 18.59
N ALA A 224 1.99 -11.76 17.75
CA ALA A 224 3.31 -11.14 17.86
C ALA A 224 3.50 -10.35 19.17
N VAL A 225 2.48 -9.59 19.58
CA VAL A 225 2.49 -8.84 20.84
C VAL A 225 2.50 -9.78 22.04
N ASP A 226 1.68 -10.84 22.03
CA ASP A 226 1.60 -11.82 23.11
C ASP A 226 2.90 -12.60 23.26
N THR A 227 3.54 -12.96 22.14
CA THR A 227 4.87 -13.59 22.14
C THR A 227 5.92 -12.66 22.75
N SER A 228 5.93 -11.38 22.37
CA SER A 228 6.85 -10.39 22.94
C SER A 228 6.62 -10.16 24.44
N ALA A 229 5.36 -10.11 24.88
CA ALA A 229 5.02 -9.96 26.29
C ALA A 229 5.41 -11.19 27.14
N ALA A 230 5.31 -12.39 26.58
CA ALA A 230 5.76 -13.62 27.23
C ALA A 230 7.29 -13.66 27.39
N GLU A 231 8.03 -13.22 26.37
CA GLU A 231 9.49 -13.08 26.40
C GLU A 231 9.95 -12.09 27.47
N LEU A 232 9.32 -10.91 27.54
CA LEU A 232 9.59 -9.90 28.58
C LEU A 232 9.38 -10.45 29.99
N ARG A 233 8.27 -11.16 30.25
CA ARG A 233 8.00 -11.78 31.55
C ARG A 233 9.02 -12.87 31.91
N ARG A 234 9.56 -13.59 30.92
CA ARG A 234 10.61 -14.58 31.15
C ARG A 234 11.91 -13.89 31.58
N ILE A 235 12.32 -12.86 30.85
CA ILE A 235 13.52 -12.06 31.16
C ILE A 235 13.40 -11.42 32.55
N GLU A 236 12.24 -10.87 32.90
CA GLU A 236 11.99 -10.30 34.22
C GLU A 236 12.17 -11.34 35.33
N ARG A 237 11.63 -12.55 35.16
CA ARG A 237 11.76 -13.64 36.13
C ARG A 237 13.22 -14.12 36.25
N ASP A 238 13.89 -14.33 35.12
CA ASP A 238 15.29 -14.76 35.10
C ASP A 238 16.21 -13.71 35.77
N LEU A 239 15.92 -12.42 35.58
CA LEU A 239 16.62 -11.33 36.24
C LEU A 239 16.34 -11.33 37.75
N HIS A 240 15.09 -11.46 38.15
CA HIS A 240 14.69 -11.47 39.56
C HIS A 240 15.33 -12.65 40.29
N ASP A 241 15.23 -13.87 39.74
CA ASP A 241 15.75 -15.08 40.36
C ASP A 241 17.28 -15.09 40.37
N GLY A 242 17.92 -14.63 39.28
CA GLY A 242 19.37 -14.49 39.21
C GLY A 242 19.93 -13.44 40.17
N ALA A 243 19.24 -12.31 40.35
CA ALA A 243 19.60 -11.29 41.33
C ALA A 243 19.44 -11.80 42.78
N GLN A 244 18.33 -12.49 43.09
CA GLN A 244 18.11 -13.08 44.41
C GLN A 244 19.15 -14.13 44.77
N ALA A 245 19.47 -15.06 43.87
CA ALA A 245 20.47 -16.09 44.12
C ALA A 245 21.84 -15.49 44.46
N ARG A 246 22.26 -14.44 43.73
CA ARG A 246 23.52 -13.74 43.98
C ARG A 246 23.53 -12.97 45.31
N LEU A 247 22.43 -12.28 45.65
CA LEU A 247 22.31 -11.57 46.92
C LEU A 247 22.36 -12.52 48.13
N VAL A 248 21.71 -13.69 48.01
CA VAL A 248 21.75 -14.73 49.05
C VAL A 248 23.17 -15.28 49.23
N ALA A 249 23.86 -15.60 48.13
CA ALA A 249 25.25 -16.07 48.18
C ALA A 249 26.18 -15.05 48.86
N MET A 250 26.04 -13.77 48.50
CA MET A 250 26.81 -12.68 49.11
C MET A 250 26.54 -12.55 50.63
N GLY A 251 25.29 -12.75 51.06
CA GLY A 251 24.94 -12.77 52.48
C GLY A 251 25.58 -13.95 53.25
N MET A 252 25.67 -15.13 52.62
CA MET A 252 26.34 -16.29 53.19
C MET A 252 27.85 -16.10 53.31
N ASP A 253 28.48 -15.52 52.29
CA ASP A 253 29.91 -15.19 52.31
C ASP A 253 30.24 -14.21 53.45
N LEU A 254 29.41 -13.18 53.63
CA LEU A 254 29.54 -12.21 54.72
C LEU A 254 29.40 -12.87 56.10
N GLY A 255 28.41 -13.75 56.30
CA GLY A 255 28.27 -14.50 57.55
C GLY A 255 29.47 -15.42 57.84
N THR A 256 30.09 -15.99 56.79
CA THR A 256 31.30 -16.81 56.92
C THR A 256 32.52 -15.96 57.30
N ILE A 257 32.62 -14.75 56.75
CA ILE A 257 33.67 -13.78 57.10
C ILE A 257 33.57 -13.38 58.58
N GLU A 258 32.37 -13.15 59.12
CA GLU A 258 32.17 -12.84 60.54
C GLU A 258 32.69 -13.94 61.47
N VAL A 259 32.45 -15.22 61.12
CA VAL A 259 32.95 -16.35 61.93
C VAL A 259 34.47 -16.53 61.83
N LEU A 260 35.06 -16.20 60.68
CA LEU A 260 36.51 -16.33 60.45
C LEU A 260 37.32 -15.17 61.03
N LEU A 261 36.71 -14.02 61.31
CA LEU A 261 37.41 -12.83 61.82
C LEU A 261 38.23 -13.14 63.08
N ASP A 262 37.69 -13.96 63.99
CA ASP A 262 38.32 -14.31 65.26
C ASP A 262 39.23 -15.56 65.17
N LYS A 263 39.04 -16.40 64.14
CA LYS A 263 39.71 -17.71 64.02
C LYS A 263 40.86 -17.72 63.01
N ASP A 264 40.65 -17.08 61.86
CA ASP A 264 41.61 -17.01 60.76
C ASP A 264 41.41 -15.68 59.99
N PRO A 265 42.05 -14.60 60.46
CA PRO A 265 41.90 -13.25 59.89
C PRO A 265 42.38 -13.13 58.44
N GLU A 266 43.38 -13.93 58.04
CA GLU A 266 43.93 -13.90 56.69
C GLU A 266 42.98 -14.57 55.69
N GLN A 267 42.34 -15.68 56.08
CA GLN A 267 41.28 -16.31 55.30
C GLN A 267 40.05 -15.39 55.18
N ALA A 268 39.68 -14.70 56.27
CA ALA A 268 38.58 -13.73 56.27
C ALA A 268 38.83 -12.56 55.31
N LYS A 269 40.06 -12.02 55.26
CA LYS A 269 40.46 -10.96 54.31
C LYS A 269 40.33 -11.40 52.86
N LYS A 270 40.72 -12.64 52.53
CA LYS A 270 40.59 -13.18 51.16
C LYS A 270 39.12 -13.32 50.74
N LEU A 271 38.28 -13.88 51.61
CA LEU A 271 36.84 -14.01 51.36
C LEU A 271 36.17 -12.64 51.21
N LEU A 272 36.55 -11.64 52.02
CA LEU A 272 36.04 -10.28 51.90
C LEU A 272 36.39 -9.64 50.54
N ALA A 273 37.61 -9.86 50.05
CA ALA A 273 38.02 -9.38 48.73
C ALA A 273 37.24 -10.06 47.60
N GLN A 274 36.97 -11.38 47.71
CA GLN A 274 36.12 -12.10 46.77
C GLN A 274 34.68 -11.61 46.79
N ALA A 275 34.05 -11.49 47.96
CA ALA A 275 32.69 -10.98 48.09
C ALA A 275 32.53 -9.57 47.51
N ARG A 276 33.53 -8.70 47.71
CA ARG A 276 33.57 -7.37 47.10
C ARG A 276 33.63 -7.43 45.57
N GLN A 277 34.46 -8.31 45.01
CA GLN A 277 34.56 -8.48 43.56
C GLN A 277 33.24 -9.03 42.98
N SER A 278 32.66 -10.07 43.59
CA SER A 278 31.38 -10.64 43.17
C SER A 278 30.22 -9.64 43.22
N SER A 279 30.25 -8.68 44.17
CA SER A 279 29.28 -7.57 44.22
C SER A 279 29.40 -6.62 43.03
N VAL A 280 30.64 -6.28 42.64
CA VAL A 280 30.91 -5.41 41.48
C VAL A 280 30.51 -6.08 40.17
N ASP A 281 30.82 -7.37 40.02
CA ASP A 281 30.48 -8.14 38.83
C ASP A 281 28.96 -8.27 38.68
N ALA A 282 28.24 -8.59 39.77
CA ALA A 282 26.79 -8.68 39.79
C ALA A 282 26.12 -7.33 39.42
N LEU A 283 26.63 -6.21 39.93
CA LEU A 283 26.10 -4.87 39.60
C LEU A 283 26.34 -4.50 38.14
N THR A 284 27.47 -4.94 37.57
CA THR A 284 27.82 -4.70 36.17
C THR A 284 26.89 -5.49 35.24
N GLU A 285 26.70 -6.79 35.49
CA GLU A 285 25.75 -7.62 34.75
C GLU A 285 24.33 -7.07 34.82
N LEU A 286 23.87 -6.62 36.00
CA LEU A 286 22.53 -6.06 36.18
C LEU A 286 22.36 -4.75 35.41
N ARG A 287 23.39 -3.88 35.40
CA ARG A 287 23.39 -2.63 34.62
C ARG A 287 23.37 -2.90 33.12
N ASP A 288 24.09 -3.92 32.66
CA ASP A 288 24.14 -4.27 31.25
C ASP A 288 22.81 -4.90 30.80
N LEU A 289 22.16 -5.70 31.64
CA LEU A 289 20.83 -6.26 31.36
C LEU A 289 19.73 -5.18 31.36
N VAL A 290 19.71 -4.28 32.34
CA VAL A 290 18.71 -3.19 32.44
C VAL A 290 18.84 -2.22 31.26
N ARG A 291 20.06 -1.93 30.81
CA ARG A 291 20.30 -1.13 29.60
C ARG A 291 19.79 -1.81 28.33
N GLY A 292 19.74 -3.14 28.30
CA GLY A 292 19.20 -3.92 27.18
C GLY A 292 17.67 -3.90 27.07
N ILE A 293 16.94 -3.67 28.18
CA ILE A 293 15.47 -3.81 28.24
C ILE A 293 14.75 -2.45 28.21
N HIS A 294 15.18 -1.47 29.01
CA HIS A 294 14.63 -0.12 28.95
C HIS A 294 15.68 0.91 29.42
N PRO A 295 16.19 1.78 28.53
CA PRO A 295 17.20 2.75 28.91
C PRO A 295 16.65 3.73 29.96
N PRO A 296 17.30 3.93 31.11
CA PRO A 296 16.83 4.87 32.14
C PRO A 296 16.62 6.30 31.63
N VAL A 297 17.46 6.72 30.68
CA VAL A 297 17.37 8.04 30.02
C VAL A 297 16.07 8.19 29.22
N LEU A 298 15.57 7.09 28.62
CA LEU A 298 14.32 7.10 27.87
C LEU A 298 13.11 7.28 28.80
N ALA A 299 13.12 6.62 29.96
CA ALA A 299 12.06 6.74 30.96
C ALA A 299 11.99 8.16 31.54
N GLU A 300 13.14 8.71 31.96
CA GLU A 300 13.23 9.97 32.70
C GLU A 300 13.21 11.22 31.81
N ARG A 301 13.81 11.15 30.61
CA ARG A 301 14.07 12.32 29.76
C ARG A 301 13.48 12.22 28.35
N GLY A 302 12.84 11.09 28.03
CA GLY A 302 12.16 10.89 26.74
C GLY A 302 13.11 10.56 25.59
N LEU A 303 12.52 10.32 24.42
CA LEU A 303 13.21 9.79 23.24
C LEU A 303 14.38 10.65 22.75
N GLY A 304 14.20 11.97 22.69
CA GLY A 304 15.21 12.89 22.15
C GLY A 304 16.52 12.82 22.91
N ASP A 305 16.46 12.90 24.24
CA ASP A 305 17.65 12.86 25.10
C ASP A 305 18.29 11.47 25.13
N ALA A 306 17.48 10.42 25.07
CA ALA A 306 17.98 9.06 24.98
C ALA A 306 18.80 8.82 23.69
N VAL A 307 18.34 9.36 22.56
CA VAL A 307 19.05 9.27 21.27
C VAL A 307 20.31 10.14 21.24
N ARG A 308 20.28 11.34 21.84
CA ARG A 308 21.50 12.16 22.01
C ARG A 308 22.56 11.43 22.85
N ALA A 309 22.13 10.73 23.90
CA ALA A 309 23.03 9.95 24.75
C ALA A 309 23.66 8.75 24.02
N LEU A 310 22.94 8.14 23.06
CA LEU A 310 23.50 7.12 22.16
C LEU A 310 24.56 7.71 21.22
N ALA A 311 24.25 8.84 20.58
CA ALA A 311 25.15 9.50 19.63
C ALA A 311 26.51 9.88 20.25
N LEU A 312 26.51 10.33 21.51
CA LEU A 312 27.75 10.68 22.25
C LEU A 312 28.72 9.52 22.45
N ARG A 313 28.24 8.27 22.33
CA ARG A 313 29.04 7.05 22.54
C ARG A 313 29.51 6.43 21.24
N MET A 314 29.09 6.96 20.09
CA MET A 314 29.45 6.40 18.79
C MET A 314 30.91 6.71 18.47
N PRO A 315 31.66 5.74 17.90
CA PRO A 315 33.04 5.96 17.46
C PRO A 315 33.11 6.86 16.22
N VAL A 316 31.98 7.13 15.57
CA VAL A 316 31.83 7.98 14.38
C VAL A 316 31.10 9.27 14.77
N PRO A 317 31.54 10.46 14.27
CA PRO A 317 30.84 11.72 14.51
C PRO A 317 29.35 11.63 14.16
N THR A 318 28.49 11.78 15.15
CA THR A 318 27.04 11.59 15.02
C THR A 318 26.30 12.87 15.43
N GLU A 319 25.55 13.45 14.50
CA GLU A 319 24.72 14.65 14.72
C GLU A 319 23.26 14.25 14.93
N VAL A 320 22.60 14.85 15.92
CA VAL A 320 21.20 14.54 16.27
C VAL A 320 20.36 15.80 16.25
N ASN A 321 19.37 15.82 15.37
CA ASN A 321 18.31 16.82 15.29
C ASN A 321 16.99 16.23 15.83
N VAL A 322 16.29 16.96 16.69
CA VAL A 322 15.06 16.49 17.35
C VAL A 322 14.01 17.58 17.29
N ASP A 323 12.92 17.31 16.56
CA ASP A 323 11.71 18.12 16.44
C ASP A 323 10.48 17.28 16.85
N LEU A 324 10.35 17.07 18.17
CA LEU A 324 9.24 16.33 18.77
C LEU A 324 8.41 17.27 19.65
N PRO A 325 7.33 17.89 19.12
CA PRO A 325 6.55 18.89 19.84
C PRO A 325 5.74 18.32 21.02
N VAL A 326 5.48 17.00 21.01
CA VAL A 326 4.77 16.29 22.08
C VAL A 326 5.50 14.97 22.33
N ARG A 327 5.55 14.55 23.61
CA ARG A 327 6.09 13.24 23.98
C ARG A 327 5.21 12.15 23.38
N ALA A 328 5.82 11.20 22.69
CA ALA A 328 5.11 10.03 22.18
C ALA A 328 4.72 9.08 23.32
N ASP A 329 3.75 8.21 23.09
CA ASP A 329 3.41 7.17 24.05
C ASP A 329 4.63 6.26 24.32
N ALA A 330 4.78 5.78 25.56
CA ALA A 330 5.94 5.00 25.99
C ALA A 330 6.31 3.80 25.08
N PRO A 331 5.35 3.05 24.49
CA PRO A 331 5.67 2.00 23.52
C PRO A 331 6.31 2.54 22.23
N VAL A 332 5.88 3.72 21.76
CA VAL A 332 6.42 4.38 20.55
C VAL A 332 7.83 4.90 20.82
N GLU A 333 8.05 5.53 21.99
CA GLU A 333 9.40 5.96 22.40
C GLU A 333 10.37 4.77 22.48
N SER A 334 9.94 3.65 23.08
CA SER A 334 10.75 2.44 23.18
C SER A 334 11.09 1.86 21.82
N ALA A 335 10.10 1.70 20.93
CA ALA A 335 10.32 1.16 19.60
C ALA A 335 11.28 2.03 18.77
N ALA A 336 11.08 3.35 18.80
CA ALA A 336 11.94 4.30 18.08
C ALA A 336 13.37 4.29 18.61
N TYR A 337 13.56 4.24 19.94
CA TYR A 337 14.88 4.15 20.55
C TYR A 337 15.65 2.91 20.09
N PHE A 338 15.02 1.73 20.15
CA PHE A 338 15.69 0.48 19.75
C PHE A 338 15.98 0.44 18.25
N ALA A 339 15.08 0.96 17.42
CA ALA A 339 15.32 1.09 15.98
C ALA A 339 16.55 1.97 15.68
N VAL A 340 16.68 3.10 16.36
CA VAL A 340 17.84 3.99 16.23
C VAL A 340 19.12 3.32 16.73
N SER A 341 19.08 2.64 17.87
CA SER A 341 20.24 1.92 18.43
C SER A 341 20.76 0.82 17.50
N GLU A 342 19.86 0.06 16.89
CA GLU A 342 20.21 -1.00 15.94
C GLU A 342 20.74 -0.41 14.62
N ALA A 343 20.12 0.65 14.12
CA ALA A 343 20.58 1.35 12.91
C ALA A 343 22.00 1.92 13.11
N LEU A 344 22.28 2.52 14.27
CA LEU A 344 23.60 3.00 14.64
C LEU A 344 24.64 1.88 14.72
N THR A 345 24.27 0.76 15.34
CA THR A 345 25.15 -0.41 15.44
C THR A 345 25.51 -0.95 14.07
N ASN A 346 24.53 -1.06 13.17
CA ASN A 346 24.75 -1.51 11.80
C ASN A 346 25.57 -0.52 10.98
N ALA A 347 25.35 0.79 11.15
CA ALA A 347 26.16 1.82 10.50
C ALA A 347 27.64 1.71 10.90
N VAL A 348 27.92 1.55 12.20
CA VAL A 348 29.30 1.42 12.72
C VAL A 348 29.95 0.11 12.26
N LYS A 349 29.22 -1.01 12.27
CA LYS A 349 29.79 -2.34 11.93
C LYS A 349 29.94 -2.58 10.42
N HIS A 350 29.06 -1.99 9.61
CA HIS A 350 28.90 -2.43 8.22
C HIS A 350 28.97 -1.32 7.18
N ALA A 351 28.72 -0.05 7.53
CA ALA A 351 28.62 1.01 6.53
C ALA A 351 29.95 1.68 6.16
N GLY A 352 30.99 1.57 7.01
CA GLY A 352 32.26 2.29 6.79
C GLY A 352 32.07 3.82 6.72
N ALA A 353 31.09 4.36 7.46
CA ALA A 353 30.69 5.76 7.37
C ALA A 353 31.63 6.68 8.17
N ASP A 354 31.99 7.83 7.59
CA ASP A 354 32.79 8.87 8.24
C ASP A 354 31.94 9.81 9.13
N ARG A 355 30.62 9.81 8.94
CA ARG A 355 29.67 10.67 9.69
C ARG A 355 28.26 10.06 9.68
N ILE A 356 27.49 10.32 10.74
CA ILE A 356 26.10 9.86 10.91
C ILE A 356 25.19 11.04 11.25
N TRP A 357 24.00 11.09 10.66
CA TRP A 357 22.96 12.06 10.99
C TRP A 357 21.68 11.35 11.42
N ILE A 358 21.07 11.84 12.50
CA ILE A 358 19.79 11.36 13.02
C ILE A 358 18.83 12.54 13.08
N ASP A 359 17.68 12.41 12.43
CA ASP A 359 16.60 13.40 12.47
C ASP A 359 15.32 12.75 12.99
N LEU A 360 14.79 13.26 14.09
CA LEU A 360 13.54 12.82 14.71
C LEU A 360 12.50 13.92 14.55
N HIS A 361 11.44 13.68 13.77
CA HIS A 361 10.36 14.66 13.56
C HIS A 361 8.97 14.02 13.65
N HIS A 362 7.99 14.80 14.12
CA HIS A 362 6.59 14.38 14.17
C HIS A 362 5.81 14.87 12.94
N VAL A 363 5.46 13.96 12.01
CA VAL A 363 4.65 14.28 10.84
C VAL A 363 3.17 14.36 11.22
N ARG A 364 2.56 15.56 11.18
CA ARG A 364 1.09 15.67 11.23
C ARG A 364 0.52 15.21 9.89
N GLU A 365 -0.29 14.15 9.92
CA GLU A 365 -1.12 13.76 8.79
C GLU A 365 -2.05 14.95 8.48
N ARG A 366 -1.92 15.55 7.29
CA ARG A 366 -2.87 16.56 6.83
C ARG A 366 -4.19 15.85 6.59
N GLU A 367 -5.16 16.05 7.49
CA GLU A 367 -6.56 15.82 7.16
C GLU A 367 -6.89 16.68 5.94
N GLY A 368 -7.09 16.03 4.80
CA GLY A 368 -7.38 16.64 3.51
C GLY A 368 -8.39 15.81 2.74
#